data_AF-A0A6A5QLX8-F1
#
_entry.id   AF-A0A6A5QLX8-F1
#
_cell.length_a   1.000
_cell.length_b   1.000
_cell.length_c   1.000
_cell.angle_alpha   90.00
_cell.angle_beta   90.00
_cell.angle_gamma   90.00
#
_symmetry.space_group_name_H-M   'P 1'
#
loop_
_entity.id
_entity.type
_entity.pdbx_description
1 polymer ?
#
loop_
_entity_poly.entity_id
_entity_poly.type
_entity_poly.pdbx_seq_one_letter_code
_entity_poly.pdbx_strand_id
1 'polypeptide(L)'
;MIGLSLCLGLNLLSSLKHYANTFRWSFLAQRYVTLETFDLTLHSSSLINITKLMILVALLSLFWPVENSLTPLMPYGNVTVADLNMWHVYPEFFINETRKELSSLPGTPLFKGDNAWEYRFFNRDPLHQYTNYILSERKVQAITVCEQLEVRGGVIDTEEKVAEFGSMYIEGKAPGKDWVKYEIPEQAAGALTWIASVNAFCGSRCTNFTVLQDRDDDLVKNPGLFLCNSTLSEITKTGIAWNNWTEKQTRSYSQGSKWSPAKVVKTEDVENILMRFTIGAVAAFDDHGIRCKLTNQHTCPRQGQQLDVDWFWILVTIVGICGIQLLALIFLVIFANRTIVRDESFFSMAMLLSPVVSRIGRAGMNLSGDEVMNHPKLKWKKIRYDYREGRNGQPNQVDIFFEGRDQKEGRKSWAGRRFLLFS
;
A
#
# COMPACT_ATOMS: atom_id res chain seq x y z
N MET A 1 -15.74 4.64 -3.63
CA MET A 1 -15.46 5.90 -4.34
C MET A 1 -15.73 5.82 -5.84
N ILE A 2 -14.93 5.10 -6.64
CA ILE A 2 -14.97 5.13 -8.13
C ILE A 2 -16.39 5.11 -8.75
N GLY A 3 -17.29 4.23 -8.29
CA GLY A 3 -18.66 4.17 -8.82
C GLY A 3 -19.46 5.46 -8.65
N LEU A 4 -19.25 6.23 -7.58
CA LEU A 4 -19.95 7.50 -7.34
C LEU A 4 -19.43 8.61 -8.25
N SER A 5 -18.11 8.71 -8.45
CA SER A 5 -17.54 9.71 -9.38
C SER A 5 -17.90 9.41 -10.83
N LEU A 6 -17.97 8.14 -11.22
CA LEU A 6 -18.49 7.73 -12.54
C LEU A 6 -19.98 8.08 -12.70
N CYS A 7 -20.84 7.78 -11.73
CA CYS A 7 -22.26 8.15 -11.79
C CYS A 7 -22.48 9.67 -11.85
N LEU A 8 -21.73 10.45 -11.06
CA LEU A 8 -21.74 11.92 -11.12
C LEU A 8 -21.24 12.44 -12.46
N GLY A 9 -20.14 11.88 -12.99
CA GLY A 9 -19.59 12.24 -14.30
C GLY A 9 -20.57 11.96 -15.45
N LEU A 10 -21.24 10.81 -15.43
CA LEU A 10 -22.28 10.47 -16.44
C LEU A 10 -23.53 11.35 -16.31
N ASN A 11 -23.92 11.75 -15.10
CA ASN A 11 -25.00 12.70 -14.86
C ASN A 11 -24.65 14.11 -15.42
N LEU A 12 -23.45 14.59 -15.11
CA LEU A 12 -22.89 15.84 -15.67
C LEU A 12 -22.83 15.78 -17.21
N LEU A 13 -22.40 14.67 -17.78
CA LEU A 13 -22.32 14.46 -19.23
C LEU A 13 -23.70 14.52 -19.91
N SER A 14 -24.69 13.85 -19.31
CA SER A 14 -26.07 13.82 -19.81
C SER A 14 -26.74 15.20 -19.75
N SER A 15 -26.59 15.89 -18.61
CA SER A 15 -27.12 17.26 -18.42
C SER A 15 -26.44 18.27 -19.36
N LEU A 16 -25.11 18.26 -19.48
CA LEU A 16 -24.39 19.12 -20.44
C LEU A 16 -24.78 18.85 -21.90
N LYS A 17 -25.00 17.58 -22.29
CA LYS A 17 -25.51 17.24 -23.63
C LYS A 17 -26.89 17.85 -23.87
N HIS A 18 -27.82 17.72 -22.92
CA HIS A 18 -29.14 18.33 -23.02
C HIS A 18 -29.04 19.86 -23.12
N TYR A 19 -28.20 20.49 -22.29
CA TYR A 19 -28.01 21.94 -22.33
C TYR A 19 -27.43 22.45 -23.66
N ALA A 20 -26.49 21.72 -24.27
CA ALA A 20 -25.97 22.05 -25.59
C ALA A 20 -27.06 21.93 -26.69
N ASN A 21 -27.87 20.87 -26.65
CA ASN A 21 -28.99 20.66 -27.56
C ASN A 21 -30.10 21.73 -27.44
N THR A 22 -30.28 22.33 -26.25
CA THR A 22 -31.10 23.54 -26.07
C THR A 22 -30.40 24.79 -26.62
N PHE A 23 -29.15 25.02 -26.23
CA PHE A 23 -28.44 26.29 -26.46
C PHE A 23 -28.15 26.56 -27.95
N ARG A 24 -28.05 25.52 -28.80
CA ARG A 24 -27.91 25.70 -30.26
C ARG A 24 -29.05 26.54 -30.86
N TRP A 25 -30.30 26.36 -30.39
CA TRP A 25 -31.44 27.17 -30.83
C TRP A 25 -31.30 28.63 -30.39
N SER A 26 -30.82 28.85 -29.16
CA SER A 26 -30.52 30.19 -28.64
C SER A 26 -29.40 30.91 -29.41
N PHE A 27 -28.42 30.18 -29.93
CA PHE A 27 -27.36 30.71 -30.80
C PHE A 27 -27.89 31.05 -32.20
N LEU A 28 -28.62 30.12 -32.84
CA LEU A 28 -29.18 30.27 -34.20
C LEU A 28 -30.22 31.41 -34.33
N ALA A 29 -30.82 31.85 -33.23
CA ALA A 29 -31.72 33.00 -33.21
C ALA A 29 -31.02 34.37 -33.12
N GLN A 30 -29.86 34.44 -32.48
CA GLN A 30 -29.23 35.73 -32.16
C GLN A 30 -28.52 36.37 -33.37
N ARG A 31 -28.09 35.57 -34.35
CA ARG A 31 -27.26 36.04 -35.48
C ARG A 31 -27.79 35.54 -36.82
N TYR A 32 -27.42 36.24 -37.89
CA TYR A 32 -27.56 35.72 -39.26
C TYR A 32 -26.31 34.89 -39.58
N VAL A 33 -26.50 33.62 -39.96
CA VAL A 33 -25.47 32.59 -40.12
C VAL A 33 -25.52 32.04 -41.56
N THR A 34 -24.40 31.61 -42.12
CA THR A 34 -24.35 30.94 -43.45
C THR A 34 -25.01 29.56 -43.40
N LEU A 35 -25.45 29.01 -44.54
CA LEU A 35 -26.10 27.70 -44.58
C LEU A 35 -25.20 26.58 -44.03
N GLU A 36 -23.91 26.62 -44.39
CA GLU A 36 -22.86 25.72 -43.92
C GLU A 36 -22.71 25.76 -42.39
N THR A 37 -22.51 26.95 -41.81
CA THR A 37 -22.36 27.08 -40.35
C THR A 37 -23.67 26.80 -39.60
N PHE A 38 -24.84 27.02 -40.23
CA PHE A 38 -26.14 26.64 -39.67
C PHE A 38 -26.25 25.11 -39.56
N ASP A 39 -25.95 24.37 -40.63
CA ASP A 39 -26.02 22.91 -40.64
C ASP A 39 -24.95 22.27 -39.76
N LEU A 40 -23.71 22.77 -39.79
CA LEU A 40 -22.67 22.37 -38.84
C LEU A 40 -23.10 22.59 -37.38
N THR A 41 -23.76 23.70 -37.05
CA THR A 41 -24.32 23.94 -35.71
C THR A 41 -25.45 22.96 -35.36
N LEU A 42 -26.20 22.50 -36.36
CA LEU A 42 -27.27 21.52 -36.19
C LEU A 42 -26.73 20.10 -35.99
N HIS A 43 -25.67 19.74 -36.71
CA HIS A 43 -25.02 18.42 -36.73
C HIS A 43 -23.99 18.23 -35.59
N SER A 44 -23.48 19.33 -35.00
CA SER A 44 -22.49 19.34 -33.92
C SER A 44 -23.03 18.79 -32.58
N SER A 45 -23.23 17.47 -32.56
CA SER A 45 -23.84 16.70 -31.48
C SER A 45 -22.85 16.32 -30.37
N SER A 46 -22.13 17.32 -29.84
CA SER A 46 -21.41 17.31 -28.55
C SER A 46 -20.19 16.36 -28.38
N LEU A 47 -19.98 15.39 -29.28
CA LEU A 47 -18.99 14.30 -29.15
C LEU A 47 -17.55 14.73 -28.77
N ILE A 48 -17.06 15.85 -29.31
CA ILE A 48 -15.68 16.34 -29.07
C ILE A 48 -15.48 16.85 -27.63
N ASN A 49 -16.53 17.38 -27.00
CA ASN A 49 -16.47 17.82 -25.59
C ASN A 49 -16.75 16.65 -24.65
N ILE A 50 -17.59 15.70 -25.07
CA ILE A 50 -17.86 14.45 -24.35
C ILE A 50 -16.57 13.65 -24.14
N THR A 51 -15.76 13.44 -25.18
CA THR A 51 -14.50 12.69 -25.06
C THR A 51 -13.48 13.41 -24.17
N LYS A 52 -13.33 14.74 -24.30
CA LYS A 52 -12.45 15.54 -23.44
C LYS A 52 -12.83 15.47 -21.96
N LEU A 53 -14.13 15.53 -21.64
CA LEU A 53 -14.60 15.44 -20.25
C LEU A 53 -14.37 14.03 -19.66
N MET A 54 -14.61 12.97 -20.44
CA MET A 54 -14.33 11.59 -20.04
C MET A 54 -12.83 11.36 -19.78
N ILE A 55 -11.95 11.92 -20.63
CA ILE A 55 -10.49 11.86 -20.43
C ILE A 55 -10.08 12.62 -19.15
N LEU A 56 -10.66 13.79 -18.89
CA LEU A 56 -10.38 14.57 -17.67
C LEU A 56 -10.80 13.80 -16.40
N VAL A 57 -11.99 13.20 -16.39
CA VAL A 57 -12.48 12.39 -15.25
C VAL A 57 -11.63 11.14 -15.05
N ALA A 58 -11.19 10.47 -16.13
CA ALA A 58 -10.28 9.34 -16.04
C ALA A 58 -8.92 9.73 -15.45
N LEU A 59 -8.32 10.84 -15.92
CA LEU A 59 -7.05 11.36 -15.40
C LEU A 59 -7.14 11.80 -13.93
N LEU A 60 -8.27 12.38 -13.51
CA LEU A 60 -8.50 12.70 -12.10
C LEU A 60 -8.68 11.42 -11.25
N SER A 61 -9.34 10.38 -11.77
CA SER A 61 -9.47 9.10 -11.05
C SER A 61 -8.16 8.32 -10.92
N LEU A 62 -7.18 8.57 -11.80
CA LEU A 62 -5.82 8.04 -11.70
C LEU A 62 -4.95 8.74 -10.63
N PHE A 63 -5.42 9.87 -10.07
CA PHE A 63 -4.67 10.68 -9.10
C PHE A 63 -4.90 10.31 -7.62
N TRP A 64 -5.73 9.30 -7.33
CA TRP A 64 -5.85 8.75 -5.97
C TRP A 64 -4.81 7.65 -5.76
N PRO A 65 -3.83 7.81 -4.85
CA PRO A 65 -2.87 6.77 -4.53
C PRO A 65 -3.59 5.62 -3.82
N VAL A 66 -3.67 4.45 -4.47
CA VAL A 66 -4.09 3.21 -3.82
C VAL A 66 -2.87 2.59 -3.16
N GLU A 67 -2.61 3.01 -1.94
CA GLU A 67 -1.52 2.45 -1.14
C GLU A 67 -1.89 1.07 -0.59
N ASN A 68 -0.90 0.18 -0.50
CA ASN A 68 -1.07 -1.11 0.14
C ASN A 68 -1.15 -0.91 1.65
N SER A 69 -2.05 -1.61 2.35
CA SER A 69 -2.23 -1.39 3.77
C SER A 69 -1.04 -1.91 4.58
N LEU A 70 -0.50 -1.06 5.46
CA LEU A 70 0.49 -1.45 6.46
C LEU A 70 -0.05 -2.53 7.43
N THR A 71 -1.38 -2.65 7.53
CA THR A 71 -2.09 -3.72 8.23
C THR A 71 -2.40 -4.88 7.27
N PRO A 72 -1.86 -6.10 7.47
CA PRO A 72 -2.28 -7.25 6.69
C PRO A 72 -3.71 -7.66 7.04
N LEU A 73 -4.49 -8.04 6.02
CA LEU A 73 -5.77 -8.72 6.21
C LEU A 73 -5.53 -10.13 6.79
N MET A 74 -6.51 -10.64 7.53
CA MET A 74 -6.47 -11.98 8.14
C MET A 74 -7.56 -12.91 7.60
N PRO A 75 -7.44 -13.42 6.35
CA PRO A 75 -8.26 -14.53 5.87
C PRO A 75 -7.87 -15.88 6.49
N TYR A 76 -8.75 -16.88 6.31
CA TYR A 76 -8.48 -18.28 6.60
C TYR A 76 -7.40 -18.84 5.64
N GLY A 77 -6.48 -19.68 6.13
CA GLY A 77 -5.41 -20.21 5.28
C GLY A 77 -4.41 -21.16 5.96
N ASN A 78 -3.26 -21.31 5.31
CA ASN A 78 -2.17 -22.19 5.72
C ASN A 78 -0.93 -21.34 6.08
N VAL A 79 0.05 -21.92 6.78
CA VAL A 79 1.27 -21.22 7.23
C VAL A 79 2.50 -22.09 6.92
N THR A 80 3.57 -21.56 6.31
CA THR A 80 4.86 -22.27 6.08
C THR A 80 6.03 -21.32 6.18
N VAL A 81 7.15 -21.82 6.70
CA VAL A 81 8.14 -20.99 7.40
C VAL A 81 9.46 -21.78 7.43
N ALA A 82 10.34 -21.65 6.41
CA ALA A 82 11.72 -22.22 6.37
C ALA A 82 12.54 -22.00 5.06
N ASP A 83 13.84 -21.69 5.21
CA ASP A 83 15.01 -22.10 4.37
C ASP A 83 16.32 -21.82 5.17
N LEU A 84 17.41 -22.59 5.00
CA LEU A 84 18.52 -22.75 5.97
C LEU A 84 19.91 -22.27 5.52
N ASN A 85 20.01 -21.35 4.54
CA ASN A 85 21.28 -21.13 3.80
C ASN A 85 22.10 -19.85 4.10
N MET A 86 21.65 -18.91 4.95
CA MET A 86 22.43 -17.69 5.27
C MET A 86 22.25 -17.22 6.73
N TRP A 87 23.36 -17.02 7.44
CA TRP A 87 23.38 -16.40 8.77
C TRP A 87 23.49 -14.86 8.66
N HIS A 88 22.39 -14.16 8.92
CA HIS A 88 22.40 -12.69 9.00
C HIS A 88 22.67 -12.18 10.43
N VAL A 89 23.22 -10.96 10.52
CA VAL A 89 23.30 -10.24 11.80
C VAL A 89 21.92 -9.66 12.11
N TYR A 90 21.22 -10.29 13.05
CA TYR A 90 19.90 -9.85 13.50
C TYR A 90 19.96 -8.43 14.10
N PRO A 91 19.01 -7.52 13.75
CA PRO A 91 18.94 -6.19 14.35
C PRO A 91 18.52 -6.26 15.82
N GLU A 92 19.18 -5.45 16.65
CA GLU A 92 19.04 -5.44 18.11
C GLU A 92 18.23 -4.20 18.54
N PHE A 93 17.13 -4.40 19.27
CA PHE A 93 16.26 -3.34 19.82
C PHE A 93 16.08 -3.50 21.33
N PHE A 94 15.65 -2.47 22.05
CA PHE A 94 15.23 -2.64 23.45
C PHE A 94 13.83 -3.26 23.55
N ILE A 95 13.54 -4.04 24.59
CA ILE A 95 12.23 -4.68 24.82
C ILE A 95 11.05 -3.68 24.75
N ASN A 96 11.29 -2.44 25.19
CA ASN A 96 10.31 -1.34 25.20
C ASN A 96 10.05 -0.72 23.80
N GLU A 97 10.94 -0.92 22.81
CA GLU A 97 10.72 -0.43 21.44
C GLU A 97 9.84 -1.40 20.64
N THR A 98 8.55 -1.06 20.51
CA THR A 98 7.61 -1.80 19.66
C THR A 98 7.58 -1.22 18.24
N ARG A 99 8.57 -1.62 17.43
CA ARG A 99 8.58 -1.38 15.97
C ARG A 99 7.38 -2.09 15.33
N LYS A 100 6.45 -1.32 14.76
CA LYS A 100 5.28 -1.84 14.01
C LYS A 100 5.62 -2.16 12.55
N GLU A 101 6.59 -1.45 11.99
CA GLU A 101 7.14 -1.70 10.67
C GLU A 101 8.49 -2.40 10.81
N LEU A 102 8.60 -3.58 10.21
CA LEU A 102 9.77 -4.47 10.28
C LEU A 102 10.20 -4.95 8.87
N SER A 103 9.43 -4.60 7.84
CA SER A 103 9.60 -4.98 6.43
C SER A 103 10.91 -4.52 5.79
N SER A 104 11.56 -3.52 6.37
CA SER A 104 12.84 -2.96 5.93
C SER A 104 14.07 -3.58 6.62
N LEU A 105 13.88 -4.55 7.53
CA LEU A 105 14.96 -5.15 8.31
C LEU A 105 15.61 -6.36 7.59
N PRO A 106 16.94 -6.57 7.75
CA PRO A 106 17.67 -7.66 7.09
C PRO A 106 17.51 -9.04 7.78
N GLY A 107 16.59 -9.17 8.74
CA GLY A 107 16.38 -10.38 9.54
C GLY A 107 15.43 -10.12 10.70
N THR A 108 15.08 -11.16 11.45
CA THR A 108 14.20 -11.02 12.62
C THR A 108 14.82 -10.18 13.75
N PRO A 109 14.05 -9.33 14.45
CA PRO A 109 14.57 -8.52 15.55
C PRO A 109 14.83 -9.34 16.82
N LEU A 110 15.95 -9.08 17.47
CA LEU A 110 16.23 -9.52 18.84
C LEU A 110 16.00 -8.38 19.82
N PHE A 111 15.27 -8.64 20.92
CA PHE A 111 14.96 -7.62 21.91
C PHE A 111 15.82 -7.78 23.16
N LYS A 112 16.65 -6.80 23.47
CA LYS A 112 17.46 -6.73 24.68
C LYS A 112 16.66 -6.10 25.82
N GLY A 113 16.58 -6.79 26.96
CA GLY A 113 16.25 -6.23 28.26
C GLY A 113 17.49 -6.08 29.13
N ASP A 114 17.29 -5.68 30.38
CA ASP A 114 18.39 -5.48 31.33
C ASP A 114 19.00 -6.83 31.76
N ASN A 115 18.15 -7.76 32.21
CA ASN A 115 18.54 -9.08 32.76
C ASN A 115 18.11 -10.27 31.88
N ALA A 116 17.61 -10.02 30.66
CA ALA A 116 17.07 -11.04 29.78
C ALA A 116 17.13 -10.60 28.30
N TRP A 117 17.20 -11.56 27.39
CA TRP A 117 16.98 -11.33 25.96
C TRP A 117 15.67 -11.99 25.50
N GLU A 118 14.84 -11.28 24.75
CA GLU A 118 13.53 -11.72 24.29
C GLU A 118 13.47 -11.89 22.77
N TYR A 119 12.91 -13.01 22.31
CA TYR A 119 12.48 -13.24 20.94
C TYR A 119 10.95 -13.28 20.89
N ARG A 120 10.38 -12.72 19.82
CA ARG A 120 8.94 -12.70 19.57
C ARG A 120 8.69 -13.41 18.24
N PHE A 121 7.84 -14.43 18.25
CA PHE A 121 7.61 -15.24 17.06
C PHE A 121 6.78 -14.48 16.02
N PHE A 122 6.93 -14.82 14.74
CA PHE A 122 6.15 -14.21 13.66
C PHE A 122 5.26 -15.25 12.98
N ASN A 123 4.00 -14.89 12.73
CA ASN A 123 3.12 -15.66 11.88
C ASN A 123 3.30 -15.14 10.44
N ARG A 124 3.77 -15.97 9.50
CA ARG A 124 4.19 -15.57 8.14
C ARG A 124 3.35 -16.24 7.04
N ASP A 125 3.03 -15.52 5.97
CA ASP A 125 2.40 -16.06 4.75
C ASP A 125 3.32 -17.11 4.09
N PRO A 126 2.85 -18.34 3.79
CA PRO A 126 3.63 -19.35 3.07
C PRO A 126 4.38 -18.86 1.84
N LEU A 127 3.75 -17.97 1.06
CA LEU A 127 4.20 -17.51 -0.25
C LEU A 127 5.03 -16.23 -0.18
N HIS A 128 4.94 -15.49 0.93
CA HIS A 128 5.47 -14.13 1.09
C HIS A 128 6.07 -13.93 2.48
N GLN A 129 6.87 -14.91 2.92
CA GLN A 129 7.28 -15.08 4.33
C GLN A 129 7.98 -13.86 4.95
N TYR A 130 8.64 -13.04 4.12
CA TYR A 130 9.40 -11.85 4.52
C TYR A 130 8.71 -10.50 4.24
N THR A 131 7.48 -10.51 3.69
CA THR A 131 6.70 -9.28 3.42
C THR A 131 5.30 -9.31 4.02
N ASN A 132 4.64 -10.47 4.04
CA ASN A 132 3.33 -10.68 4.69
C ASN A 132 3.52 -11.45 5.99
N TYR A 133 3.70 -10.75 7.10
CA TYR A 133 3.76 -11.37 8.43
C TYR A 133 3.18 -10.47 9.52
N ILE A 134 2.85 -11.07 10.66
CA ILE A 134 2.32 -10.38 11.84
C ILE A 134 3.03 -10.90 13.10
N LEU A 135 3.31 -9.99 14.03
CA LEU A 135 3.88 -10.30 15.34
C LEU A 135 2.94 -11.22 16.12
N SER A 136 3.45 -12.35 16.62
CA SER A 136 2.69 -13.26 17.47
C SER A 136 2.77 -12.82 18.94
N GLU A 137 1.73 -13.11 19.71
CA GLU A 137 1.75 -12.98 21.18
C GLU A 137 2.74 -13.97 21.83
N ARG A 138 3.12 -15.02 21.10
CA ARG A 138 4.15 -15.98 21.50
C ARG A 138 5.51 -15.28 21.55
N LYS A 139 6.15 -15.36 22.72
CA LYS A 139 7.50 -14.88 22.96
C LYS A 139 8.28 -15.88 23.81
N VAL A 140 9.60 -15.79 23.80
CA VAL A 140 10.50 -16.54 24.67
C VAL A 140 11.60 -15.64 25.17
N GLN A 141 12.04 -15.86 26.41
CA GLN A 141 13.14 -15.14 27.03
C GLN A 141 14.28 -16.11 27.34
N ALA A 142 15.50 -15.72 26.97
CA ALA A 142 16.73 -16.36 27.42
C ALA A 142 17.27 -15.59 28.63
N ILE A 143 17.56 -16.33 29.71
CA ILE A 143 18.16 -15.82 30.94
C ILE A 143 19.35 -16.72 31.28
N THR A 144 20.52 -16.11 31.41
CA THR A 144 21.76 -16.80 31.81
C THR A 144 22.23 -16.23 33.14
N VAL A 145 22.66 -17.10 34.05
CA VAL A 145 23.37 -16.74 35.27
C VAL A 145 24.72 -17.46 35.27
N CYS A 146 25.81 -16.75 35.55
CA CYS A 146 27.17 -17.27 35.57
C CYS A 146 27.83 -17.10 36.95
N GLU A 147 28.65 -18.08 37.34
CA GLU A 147 29.55 -18.01 38.49
C GLU A 147 31.00 -18.06 37.97
N GLN A 148 31.82 -17.07 38.32
CA GLN A 148 33.25 -17.07 38.01
C GLN A 148 34.00 -17.89 39.06
N LEU A 149 34.85 -18.82 38.63
CA LEU A 149 35.65 -19.68 39.50
C LEU A 149 37.01 -19.05 39.80
N GLU A 150 37.56 -19.35 40.99
CA GLU A 150 38.99 -19.20 41.25
C GLU A 150 39.75 -20.19 40.37
N VAL A 151 40.74 -19.73 39.60
CA VAL A 151 41.55 -20.57 38.70
C VAL A 151 42.96 -20.72 39.24
N ARG A 152 43.51 -21.94 39.20
CA ARG A 152 44.91 -22.23 39.57
C ARG A 152 45.73 -22.48 38.31
N GLY A 153 46.66 -21.57 38.03
CA GLY A 153 47.57 -21.68 36.89
C GLY A 153 46.89 -21.32 35.57
N GLY A 154 47.06 -22.16 34.55
CA GLY A 154 46.35 -22.10 33.27
C GLY A 154 45.91 -23.50 32.86
N VAL A 155 45.53 -23.68 31.58
CA VAL A 155 45.25 -25.02 31.05
C VAL A 155 46.52 -25.88 31.13
N ILE A 156 46.36 -27.10 31.62
CA ILE A 156 47.39 -28.15 31.65
C ILE A 156 47.07 -29.09 30.51
N ASP A 157 47.98 -29.19 29.54
CA ASP A 157 47.96 -30.23 28.51
C ASP A 157 48.78 -31.44 28.99
N THR A 158 48.27 -32.63 28.71
CA THR A 158 48.83 -33.91 29.13
C THR A 158 48.78 -34.88 27.95
N GLU A 159 49.97 -35.29 27.47
CA GLU A 159 50.12 -36.19 26.32
C GLU A 159 49.44 -37.56 26.54
N GLU A 160 49.44 -38.05 27.79
CA GLU A 160 48.53 -39.12 28.20
C GLU A 160 47.12 -38.57 28.45
N LYS A 161 46.14 -39.08 27.70
CA LYS A 161 44.72 -38.90 28.05
C LYS A 161 44.46 -39.51 29.43
N VAL A 162 44.21 -38.66 30.42
CA VAL A 162 43.69 -39.09 31.71
C VAL A 162 42.31 -39.69 31.45
N ALA A 163 42.15 -40.98 31.76
CA ALA A 163 40.98 -41.79 31.38
C ALA A 163 39.64 -41.27 31.92
N GLU A 164 39.68 -40.31 32.86
CA GLU A 164 38.54 -39.68 33.54
C GLU A 164 38.25 -38.24 33.04
N PHE A 165 39.22 -37.54 32.42
CA PHE A 165 39.14 -36.08 32.17
C PHE A 165 39.70 -35.57 30.82
N GLY A 166 40.12 -36.45 29.90
CA GLY A 166 40.64 -36.05 28.59
C GLY A 166 42.15 -35.75 28.59
N SER A 167 42.65 -35.04 27.58
CA SER A 167 44.07 -34.65 27.47
C SER A 167 44.39 -33.26 28.05
N MET A 168 43.45 -32.32 27.97
CA MET A 168 43.61 -30.95 28.45
C MET A 168 42.58 -30.63 29.54
N TYR A 169 43.02 -30.02 30.64
CA TYR A 169 42.15 -29.62 31.74
C TYR A 169 42.63 -28.36 32.46
N ILE A 170 41.77 -27.75 33.26
CA ILE A 170 42.10 -26.60 34.11
C ILE A 170 41.57 -26.81 35.54
N GLU A 171 42.33 -26.40 36.56
CA GLU A 171 41.90 -26.47 37.96
C GLU A 171 41.11 -25.22 38.34
N GLY A 172 39.81 -25.40 38.60
CA GLY A 172 38.88 -24.36 39.04
C GLY A 172 38.29 -24.66 40.41
N LYS A 173 37.94 -23.62 41.18
CA LYS A 173 37.30 -23.73 42.49
C LYS A 173 36.13 -22.74 42.60
N ALA A 174 34.98 -23.25 43.01
CA ALA A 174 33.80 -22.44 43.30
C ALA A 174 33.83 -21.94 44.77
N PRO A 175 33.13 -20.83 45.09
CA PRO A 175 32.97 -20.36 46.46
C PRO A 175 32.51 -21.48 47.41
N GLY A 176 33.28 -21.73 48.46
CA GLY A 176 32.97 -22.75 49.48
C GLY A 176 33.08 -24.21 49.03
N LYS A 177 33.68 -24.51 47.87
CA LYS A 177 33.97 -25.88 47.41
C LYS A 177 35.48 -26.14 47.28
N ASP A 178 35.85 -27.40 47.11
CA ASP A 178 37.21 -27.82 46.79
C ASP A 178 37.60 -27.54 45.33
N TRP A 179 38.87 -27.76 45.01
CA TRP A 179 39.40 -27.67 43.65
C TRP A 179 38.93 -28.84 42.78
N VAL A 180 38.41 -28.54 41.59
CA VAL A 180 37.88 -29.50 40.63
C VAL A 180 38.59 -29.31 39.28
N LYS A 181 38.83 -30.41 38.57
CA LYS A 181 39.39 -30.41 37.22
C LYS A 181 38.26 -30.30 36.19
N TYR A 182 38.36 -29.30 35.32
CA TYR A 182 37.43 -29.09 34.21
C TYR A 182 38.13 -29.45 32.91
N GLU A 183 37.59 -30.42 32.17
CA GLU A 183 38.05 -30.81 30.83
C GLU A 183 37.88 -29.64 29.85
N ILE A 184 38.95 -29.31 29.12
CA ILE A 184 39.00 -28.24 28.12
C ILE A 184 39.39 -28.88 26.77
N PRO A 185 38.44 -29.20 25.86
CA PRO A 185 38.75 -29.97 24.65
C PRO A 185 39.34 -29.12 23.50
N GLU A 186 39.33 -27.80 23.61
CA GLU A 186 39.94 -26.84 22.68
C GLU A 186 40.43 -25.63 23.50
N GLN A 187 41.58 -25.04 23.13
CA GLN A 187 42.09 -23.81 23.75
C GLN A 187 42.71 -22.90 22.69
N ALA A 188 42.67 -21.58 22.92
CA ALA A 188 43.37 -20.60 22.11
C ALA A 188 43.67 -19.35 22.96
N ALA A 189 44.92 -18.87 22.89
CA ALA A 189 45.39 -17.75 23.71
C ALA A 189 44.50 -16.51 23.55
N GLY A 190 44.10 -15.91 24.68
CA GLY A 190 43.28 -14.70 24.75
C GLY A 190 41.85 -14.83 24.23
N ALA A 191 41.42 -16.03 23.82
CA ALA A 191 40.11 -16.29 23.23
C ALA A 191 39.12 -16.85 24.25
N LEU A 192 37.83 -16.66 23.98
CA LEU A 192 36.75 -17.37 24.65
C LEU A 192 36.43 -18.71 23.95
N THR A 193 36.58 -19.78 24.72
CA THR A 193 36.14 -21.15 24.41
C THR A 193 34.83 -21.43 25.13
N TRP A 194 33.80 -21.81 24.38
CA TRP A 194 32.47 -22.12 24.91
C TRP A 194 32.21 -23.63 24.86
N ILE A 195 32.04 -24.26 26.03
CA ILE A 195 31.83 -25.70 26.19
C ILE A 195 30.40 -25.92 26.68
N ALA A 196 29.50 -26.34 25.80
CA ALA A 196 28.11 -26.64 26.12
C ALA A 196 27.94 -28.09 26.60
N SER A 197 27.23 -28.29 27.70
CA SER A 197 26.75 -29.63 28.10
C SER A 197 25.47 -29.97 27.35
N VAL A 198 25.50 -31.09 26.62
CA VAL A 198 24.41 -31.57 25.76
C VAL A 198 23.42 -32.43 26.55
N ASN A 199 23.89 -33.07 27.62
CA ASN A 199 23.04 -33.83 28.55
C ASN A 199 22.19 -32.87 29.41
N ALA A 200 20.89 -33.16 29.51
CA ALA A 200 19.89 -32.28 30.12
C ALA A 200 19.89 -32.27 31.66
N PHE A 201 21.06 -32.10 32.28
CA PHE A 201 21.28 -32.14 33.74
C PHE A 201 20.41 -31.16 34.56
N CYS A 202 19.89 -30.12 33.93
CA CYS A 202 19.02 -29.11 34.56
C CYS A 202 17.64 -28.95 33.89
N GLY A 203 17.24 -29.91 33.04
CA GLY A 203 15.90 -29.98 32.44
C GLY A 203 15.79 -29.53 30.97
N SER A 204 14.60 -29.70 30.39
CA SER A 204 14.35 -29.64 28.93
C SER A 204 14.40 -28.24 28.28
N ARG A 205 14.69 -27.19 29.06
CA ARG A 205 14.87 -25.80 28.59
C ARG A 205 16.14 -25.16 29.16
N CYS A 206 17.09 -25.98 29.59
CA CYS A 206 18.26 -25.58 30.35
C CYS A 206 19.50 -26.31 29.86
N THR A 207 20.63 -25.60 29.77
CA THR A 207 21.94 -26.20 29.49
C THR A 207 23.03 -25.47 30.28
N ASN A 208 23.97 -26.26 30.79
CA ASN A 208 25.14 -25.76 31.51
C ASN A 208 26.28 -25.54 30.52
N PHE A 209 26.87 -24.34 30.54
CA PHE A 209 28.07 -23.99 29.81
C PHE A 209 29.25 -23.87 30.77
N THR A 210 30.38 -24.47 30.43
CA THR A 210 31.69 -24.07 30.95
C THR A 210 32.30 -23.11 29.93
N VAL A 211 32.74 -21.94 30.37
CA VAL A 211 33.34 -20.93 29.49
C VAL A 211 34.73 -20.61 30.00
N LEU A 212 35.72 -20.79 29.14
CA LEU A 212 37.12 -20.47 29.42
C LEU A 212 37.52 -19.26 28.57
N GLN A 213 37.98 -18.18 29.21
CA GLN A 213 38.87 -17.22 28.57
C GLN A 213 40.29 -17.63 28.92
N ASP A 214 41.06 -18.13 27.95
CA ASP A 214 42.46 -18.46 28.20
C ASP A 214 43.33 -17.20 28.24
N ARG A 215 44.52 -17.32 28.84
CA ARG A 215 45.47 -16.22 28.97
C ARG A 215 46.12 -15.83 27.65
N ASP A 216 46.72 -14.65 27.66
CA ASP A 216 47.39 -13.99 26.54
C ASP A 216 48.53 -13.12 27.08
N ASP A 217 49.61 -12.97 26.33
CA ASP A 217 50.79 -12.22 26.77
C ASP A 217 50.50 -10.71 26.86
N ASP A 218 49.64 -10.20 25.97
CA ASP A 218 49.26 -8.78 25.90
C ASP A 218 48.04 -8.45 26.76
N LEU A 219 46.86 -8.96 26.39
CA LEU A 219 45.56 -8.43 26.87
C LEU A 219 44.94 -9.18 28.06
N VAL A 220 45.15 -10.49 28.17
CA VAL A 220 44.43 -11.38 29.10
C VAL A 220 45.41 -12.08 30.03
N LYS A 221 45.98 -11.35 30.98
CA LYS A 221 47.14 -11.85 31.76
C LYS A 221 46.83 -12.98 32.75
N ASN A 222 45.56 -13.20 33.08
CA ASN A 222 45.08 -14.30 33.90
C ASN A 222 43.90 -14.97 33.19
N PRO A 223 43.81 -16.32 33.17
CA PRO A 223 42.66 -17.01 32.59
C PRO A 223 41.40 -16.81 33.46
N GLY A 224 40.24 -16.74 32.81
CA GLY A 224 38.93 -16.66 33.46
C GLY A 224 38.11 -17.93 33.17
N LEU A 225 37.60 -18.59 34.20
CA LEU A 225 36.75 -19.77 34.07
C LEU A 225 35.38 -19.47 34.67
N PHE A 226 34.32 -19.72 33.91
CA PHE A 226 32.95 -19.43 34.29
C PHE A 226 32.07 -20.66 34.14
N LEU A 227 31.22 -20.93 35.14
CA LEU A 227 30.13 -21.90 35.03
C LEU A 227 28.83 -21.13 34.86
N CYS A 228 28.20 -21.30 33.70
CA CYS A 228 26.98 -20.59 33.33
C CYS A 228 25.81 -21.56 33.18
N ASN A 229 24.68 -21.24 33.79
CA ASN A 229 23.41 -21.90 33.52
C ASN A 229 22.61 -21.00 32.58
N SER A 230 22.31 -21.48 31.37
CA SER A 230 21.45 -20.76 30.41
C SER A 230 20.08 -21.43 30.31
N THR A 231 19.04 -20.66 30.58
CA THR A 231 17.64 -21.10 30.63
C THR A 231 16.79 -20.38 29.61
N LEU A 232 15.80 -21.09 29.05
CA LEU A 232 14.76 -20.54 28.18
C LEU A 232 13.40 -20.61 28.86
N SER A 233 12.64 -19.52 28.77
CA SER A 233 11.26 -19.48 29.27
C SER A 233 10.35 -20.50 28.56
N GLU A 234 9.18 -20.76 29.14
CA GLU A 234 8.17 -21.54 28.44
C GLU A 234 7.64 -20.78 27.19
N ILE A 235 7.52 -21.51 26.08
CA ILE A 235 6.74 -21.13 24.91
C ILE A 235 5.44 -21.91 24.97
N THR A 236 4.30 -21.20 24.89
CA THR A 236 2.96 -21.78 25.02
C THR A 236 2.62 -22.70 23.83
N LYS A 237 2.95 -24.00 23.98
CA LYS A 237 2.81 -25.11 23.02
C LYS A 237 3.69 -25.01 21.76
N THR A 238 4.40 -26.06 21.33
CA THR A 238 4.76 -27.37 21.92
C THR A 238 6.09 -27.81 21.31
N GLY A 239 7.00 -28.41 22.10
CA GLY A 239 8.26 -28.97 21.60
C GLY A 239 8.28 -30.50 21.65
N ILE A 240 8.93 -31.14 20.68
CA ILE A 240 9.24 -32.58 20.68
C ILE A 240 10.72 -32.74 21.08
N ALA A 241 11.02 -33.69 21.96
CA ALA A 241 12.41 -33.97 22.36
C ALA A 241 13.17 -34.68 21.23
N TRP A 242 14.42 -34.26 21.01
CA TRP A 242 15.38 -34.93 20.12
C TRP A 242 16.48 -35.53 20.99
N ASN A 243 16.78 -36.81 20.81
CA ASN A 243 17.66 -37.58 21.69
C ASN A 243 18.97 -37.98 20.97
N ASN A 244 20.00 -38.26 21.77
CA ASN A 244 21.31 -38.83 21.40
C ASN A 244 22.20 -37.95 20.50
N TRP A 245 22.94 -37.05 21.15
CA TRP A 245 24.23 -36.54 20.69
C TRP A 245 25.27 -36.69 21.82
N THR A 246 26.56 -36.58 21.50
CA THR A 246 27.67 -36.71 22.47
C THR A 246 27.60 -35.65 23.58
N GLU A 247 28.03 -36.00 24.79
CA GLU A 247 27.67 -35.32 26.05
C GLU A 247 28.10 -33.85 26.17
N LYS A 248 29.08 -33.42 25.38
CA LYS A 248 29.59 -32.04 25.31
C LYS A 248 29.76 -31.62 23.85
N GLN A 249 29.60 -30.33 23.58
CA GLN A 249 29.98 -29.66 22.33
C GLN A 249 30.84 -28.44 22.66
N THR A 250 31.79 -28.07 21.80
CA THR A 250 32.70 -26.96 22.07
C THR A 250 32.97 -26.13 20.84
N ARG A 251 33.14 -24.81 21.02
CA ARG A 251 33.62 -23.90 19.99
C ARG A 251 34.42 -22.74 20.58
N SER A 252 35.64 -22.57 20.10
CA SER A 252 36.44 -21.35 20.30
C SER A 252 36.14 -20.29 19.24
N TYR A 253 36.20 -19.02 19.62
CA TYR A 253 36.06 -17.88 18.71
C TYR A 253 37.27 -16.96 18.80
N SER A 254 37.77 -16.50 17.64
CA SER A 254 38.92 -15.61 17.58
C SER A 254 38.70 -14.30 18.35
N GLN A 255 39.75 -13.85 19.03
CA GLN A 255 39.78 -12.62 19.81
C GLN A 255 39.40 -11.41 18.93
N GLY A 256 38.62 -10.48 19.48
CA GLY A 256 38.06 -9.33 18.77
C GLY A 256 36.70 -9.57 18.11
N SER A 257 36.21 -10.81 18.05
CA SER A 257 34.86 -11.11 17.55
C SER A 257 33.76 -10.77 18.58
N LYS A 258 32.50 -10.59 18.15
CA LYS A 258 31.36 -10.31 19.06
C LYS A 258 31.03 -11.48 20.02
N TRP A 259 31.71 -12.64 19.86
CA TRP A 259 31.61 -13.83 20.73
C TRP A 259 32.89 -14.08 21.55
N SER A 260 33.94 -13.28 21.34
CA SER A 260 35.25 -13.36 22.01
C SER A 260 35.91 -11.98 22.01
N PRO A 261 35.46 -11.04 22.88
CA PRO A 261 35.92 -9.65 22.85
C PRO A 261 37.40 -9.52 23.23
N ALA A 262 38.11 -8.57 22.60
CA ALA A 262 39.51 -8.25 22.91
C ALA A 262 39.66 -7.42 24.21
N LYS A 263 39.19 -7.98 25.33
CA LYS A 263 39.33 -7.45 26.70
C LYS A 263 39.25 -8.59 27.71
N VAL A 264 39.67 -8.36 28.95
CA VAL A 264 39.30 -9.23 30.07
C VAL A 264 37.78 -9.17 30.24
N VAL A 265 37.12 -10.33 30.22
CA VAL A 265 35.65 -10.46 30.24
C VAL A 265 35.16 -10.66 31.68
N LYS A 266 34.07 -9.97 32.05
CA LYS A 266 33.41 -10.13 33.36
C LYS A 266 32.25 -11.12 33.29
N THR A 267 31.79 -11.62 34.44
CA THR A 267 30.57 -12.44 34.56
C THR A 267 29.39 -11.85 33.78
N GLU A 268 29.08 -10.56 33.98
CA GLU A 268 28.01 -9.82 33.28
C GLU A 268 28.18 -9.83 31.74
N ASP A 269 29.41 -9.77 31.23
CA ASP A 269 29.69 -9.85 29.79
C ASP A 269 29.41 -11.27 29.27
N VAL A 270 29.86 -12.32 29.99
CA VAL A 270 29.62 -13.73 29.61
C VAL A 270 28.11 -14.01 29.59
N GLU A 271 27.38 -13.57 30.61
CA GLU A 271 25.92 -13.68 30.69
C GLU A 271 25.23 -12.98 29.50
N ASN A 272 25.62 -11.74 29.17
CA ASN A 272 25.01 -11.00 28.07
C ASN A 272 25.30 -11.65 26.70
N ILE A 273 26.53 -12.12 26.49
CA ILE A 273 26.94 -12.81 25.26
C ILE A 273 26.18 -14.15 25.12
N LEU A 274 26.03 -14.91 26.21
CA LEU A 274 25.41 -16.24 26.19
C LEU A 274 23.88 -16.18 26.06
N MET A 275 23.21 -15.23 26.72
CA MET A 275 21.78 -14.95 26.47
C MET A 275 21.56 -14.54 25.01
N ARG A 276 22.41 -13.66 24.48
CA ARG A 276 22.36 -13.19 23.08
C ARG A 276 22.64 -14.32 22.07
N PHE A 277 23.50 -15.27 22.41
CA PHE A 277 23.73 -16.48 21.61
C PHE A 277 22.51 -17.40 21.63
N THR A 278 22.01 -17.72 22.83
CA THR A 278 20.85 -18.61 23.03
C THR A 278 19.60 -18.08 22.30
N ILE A 279 19.32 -16.78 22.42
CA ILE A 279 18.16 -16.16 21.74
C ILE A 279 18.36 -16.07 20.22
N GLY A 280 19.60 -15.81 19.76
CA GLY A 280 19.95 -15.79 18.34
C GLY A 280 19.86 -17.17 17.69
N ALA A 281 20.15 -18.24 18.43
CA ALA A 281 19.94 -19.61 17.98
C ALA A 281 18.44 -19.96 17.85
N VAL A 282 17.57 -19.42 18.72
CA VAL A 282 16.12 -19.57 18.58
C VAL A 282 15.59 -18.78 17.37
N ALA A 283 16.04 -17.53 17.18
CA ALA A 283 15.69 -16.74 16.00
C ALA A 283 16.16 -17.43 14.70
N ALA A 284 17.39 -17.95 14.68
CA ALA A 284 17.88 -18.77 13.58
C ALA A 284 17.02 -20.03 13.38
N PHE A 285 16.58 -20.72 14.42
CA PHE A 285 15.68 -21.86 14.23
C PHE A 285 14.29 -21.45 13.71
N ASP A 286 13.76 -20.29 14.12
CA ASP A 286 12.47 -19.74 13.65
C ASP A 286 12.54 -19.02 12.28
N ASP A 287 13.73 -18.73 11.76
CA ASP A 287 13.96 -18.30 10.38
C ASP A 287 14.42 -19.46 9.46
N HIS A 288 15.09 -20.49 10.00
CA HIS A 288 15.81 -21.49 9.19
C HIS A 288 15.47 -22.98 9.42
N GLY A 289 15.04 -23.42 10.61
CA GLY A 289 14.84 -24.85 10.95
C GLY A 289 13.71 -25.58 10.18
N ILE A 290 13.50 -26.87 10.42
CA ILE A 290 12.37 -27.62 9.84
C ILE A 290 11.07 -27.21 10.55
N ARG A 291 10.14 -26.51 9.87
CA ARG A 291 8.88 -26.02 10.47
C ARG A 291 7.68 -26.32 9.56
N CYS A 292 6.55 -26.73 10.14
CA CYS A 292 5.54 -27.52 9.45
C CYS A 292 4.40 -26.71 8.82
N LYS A 293 3.80 -27.24 7.74
CA LYS A 293 2.62 -26.64 7.09
C LYS A 293 1.35 -26.84 7.90
N LEU A 294 1.07 -25.93 8.82
CA LEU A 294 -0.23 -25.88 9.51
C LEU A 294 -1.31 -25.50 8.49
N THR A 295 -2.31 -26.37 8.36
CA THR A 295 -3.53 -26.11 7.58
C THR A 295 -4.62 -25.50 8.44
N ASN A 296 -5.69 -25.00 7.80
CA ASN A 296 -6.96 -24.68 8.45
C ASN A 296 -6.86 -23.63 9.59
N GLN A 297 -5.96 -22.65 9.45
CA GLN A 297 -5.79 -21.57 10.42
C GLN A 297 -6.71 -20.39 10.11
N HIS A 298 -7.34 -19.83 11.14
CA HIS A 298 -8.26 -18.69 11.00
C HIS A 298 -7.57 -17.34 10.70
N THR A 299 -6.25 -17.25 10.87
CA THR A 299 -5.47 -16.01 10.81
C THR A 299 -4.20 -16.17 9.96
N CYS A 300 -4.38 -16.35 8.65
CA CYS A 300 -3.30 -16.30 7.66
C CYS A 300 -3.10 -14.84 7.22
N PRO A 301 -1.97 -14.18 7.49
CA PRO A 301 -1.77 -12.80 7.08
C PRO A 301 -1.62 -12.69 5.56
N ARG A 302 -2.28 -11.71 4.94
CA ARG A 302 -2.10 -11.33 3.53
C ARG A 302 -2.05 -9.82 3.38
N GLN A 303 -1.35 -9.34 2.37
CA GLN A 303 -1.38 -7.92 2.00
C GLN A 303 -2.83 -7.44 1.78
N GLY A 304 -3.18 -6.32 2.41
CA GLY A 304 -4.44 -5.64 2.17
C GLY A 304 -4.26 -4.37 1.34
N GLN A 305 -5.37 -3.71 1.04
CA GLN A 305 -5.40 -2.38 0.45
C GLN A 305 -6.24 -1.48 1.35
N GLN A 306 -5.64 -0.39 1.82
CA GLN A 306 -6.32 0.63 2.60
C GLN A 306 -6.36 1.88 1.75
N LEU A 307 -7.54 2.18 1.21
CA LEU A 307 -7.77 3.45 0.56
C LEU A 307 -7.78 4.53 1.64
N ASP A 308 -6.66 5.23 1.81
CA ASP A 308 -6.70 6.51 2.52
C ASP A 308 -7.43 7.54 1.66
N VAL A 309 -8.19 8.42 2.31
CA VAL A 309 -9.16 9.30 1.67
C VAL A 309 -9.02 10.70 2.24
N ASP A 310 -8.38 11.58 1.47
CA ASP A 310 -8.50 13.01 1.71
C ASP A 310 -9.93 13.48 1.34
N TRP A 311 -10.75 13.61 2.38
CA TRP A 311 -12.13 14.06 2.29
C TRP A 311 -12.25 15.52 1.84
N PHE A 312 -11.21 16.35 1.99
CA PHE A 312 -11.23 17.74 1.53
C PHE A 312 -11.33 17.81 0.00
N TRP A 313 -10.45 17.11 -0.72
CA TRP A 313 -10.49 17.09 -2.19
C TRP A 313 -11.76 16.45 -2.73
N ILE A 314 -12.32 15.43 -2.06
CA ILE A 314 -13.61 14.85 -2.45
C ILE A 314 -14.76 15.86 -2.28
N LEU A 315 -14.81 16.56 -1.15
CA LEU A 315 -15.85 17.57 -0.89
C LEU A 315 -15.75 18.73 -1.89
N VAL A 316 -14.54 19.25 -2.13
CA VAL A 316 -14.26 20.27 -3.16
C VAL A 316 -14.71 19.80 -4.55
N THR A 317 -14.43 18.54 -4.92
CA THR A 317 -14.82 17.98 -6.22
C THR A 317 -16.34 17.88 -6.39
N ILE A 318 -17.04 17.39 -5.36
CA ILE A 318 -18.51 17.26 -5.38
C ILE A 318 -19.17 18.64 -5.47
N VAL A 319 -18.77 19.58 -4.61
CA VAL A 319 -19.31 20.95 -4.60
C VAL A 319 -19.01 21.68 -5.92
N GLY A 320 -17.82 21.49 -6.48
CA GLY A 320 -17.43 22.04 -7.78
C GLY A 320 -18.32 21.54 -8.93
N ILE A 321 -18.58 20.23 -9.00
CA ILE A 321 -19.44 19.63 -10.03
C ILE A 321 -20.87 20.19 -9.92
N CYS A 322 -21.46 20.17 -8.71
CA CYS A 322 -22.82 20.69 -8.51
C CYS A 322 -22.92 22.20 -8.77
N GLY A 323 -21.88 22.98 -8.44
CA GLY A 323 -21.81 24.41 -8.75
C GLY A 323 -21.77 24.69 -10.26
N ILE A 324 -21.00 23.91 -11.03
CA ILE A 324 -20.96 24.01 -12.49
C ILE A 324 -22.31 23.64 -13.11
N GLN A 325 -22.98 22.60 -12.63
CA GLN A 325 -24.34 22.24 -13.09
C GLN A 325 -25.34 23.36 -12.81
N LEU A 326 -25.32 23.95 -11.61
CA LEU A 326 -26.21 25.06 -11.24
C LEU A 326 -25.98 26.30 -12.11
N LEU A 327 -24.73 26.68 -12.35
CA LEU A 327 -24.38 27.81 -13.24
C LEU A 327 -24.83 27.55 -14.69
N ALA A 328 -24.63 26.34 -15.21
CA ALA A 328 -25.07 25.96 -16.55
C ALA A 328 -26.61 25.98 -16.68
N LEU A 329 -27.34 25.54 -15.64
CA LEU A 329 -28.80 25.61 -15.58
C LEU A 329 -29.30 27.06 -15.54
N ILE A 330 -28.71 27.92 -14.71
CA ILE A 330 -29.04 29.36 -14.66
C ILE A 330 -28.83 30.01 -16.04
N PHE A 331 -27.70 29.72 -16.69
CA PHE A 331 -27.38 30.22 -18.02
C PHE A 331 -28.40 29.72 -19.07
N LEU A 332 -28.80 28.45 -19.00
CA LEU A 332 -29.85 27.90 -19.87
C LEU A 332 -31.18 28.63 -19.67
N VAL A 333 -31.64 28.82 -18.43
CA VAL A 333 -32.93 29.50 -18.16
C VAL A 333 -32.96 30.91 -18.73
N ILE A 334 -31.85 31.67 -18.61
CA ILE A 334 -31.73 33.04 -19.15
C ILE A 334 -31.83 33.07 -20.69
N PHE A 335 -31.31 32.06 -21.38
CA PHE A 335 -31.29 32.02 -22.85
C PHE A 335 -32.52 31.32 -23.45
N ALA A 336 -33.00 30.22 -22.84
CA ALA A 336 -34.20 29.50 -23.28
C ALA A 336 -35.46 30.38 -23.20
N ASN A 337 -35.60 31.22 -22.17
CA ASN A 337 -36.69 32.19 -22.06
C ASN A 337 -36.66 33.30 -23.13
N ARG A 338 -35.64 33.32 -24.01
CA ARG A 338 -35.55 34.23 -25.16
C ARG A 338 -35.82 33.55 -26.51
N THR A 339 -35.90 32.21 -26.58
CA THR A 339 -35.97 31.48 -27.85
C THR A 339 -36.83 30.23 -27.77
N ILE A 340 -37.81 30.10 -28.67
CA ILE A 340 -38.64 28.91 -28.79
C ILE A 340 -37.74 27.72 -29.17
N VAL A 341 -37.60 26.78 -28.23
CA VAL A 341 -36.93 25.49 -28.44
C VAL A 341 -37.84 24.58 -29.26
N ARG A 342 -37.29 23.78 -30.17
CA ARG A 342 -38.05 22.95 -31.11
C ARG A 342 -37.54 21.51 -31.10
N ASP A 343 -38.48 20.57 -31.20
CA ASP A 343 -38.22 19.14 -31.01
C ASP A 343 -37.30 18.55 -32.09
N GLU A 344 -36.48 17.58 -31.67
CA GLU A 344 -35.45 16.92 -32.50
C GLU A 344 -36.00 15.87 -33.47
N SER A 345 -37.32 15.80 -33.67
CA SER A 345 -37.91 14.85 -34.62
C SER A 345 -37.52 15.21 -36.07
N PHE A 346 -37.21 14.20 -36.88
CA PHE A 346 -36.86 14.39 -38.30
C PHE A 346 -37.96 15.14 -39.07
N PHE A 347 -39.23 14.93 -38.70
CA PHE A 347 -40.37 15.66 -39.27
C PHE A 347 -40.37 17.14 -38.88
N SER A 348 -40.12 17.46 -37.60
CA SER A 348 -39.93 18.85 -37.14
C SER A 348 -38.80 19.55 -37.89
N MET A 349 -37.68 18.87 -38.10
CA MET A 349 -36.53 19.45 -38.80
C MET A 349 -36.78 19.61 -40.31
N ALA A 350 -37.37 18.62 -40.97
CA ALA A 350 -37.77 18.72 -42.38
C ALA A 350 -38.76 19.88 -42.62
N MET A 351 -39.73 20.06 -41.70
CA MET A 351 -40.65 21.19 -41.74
C MET A 351 -39.94 22.54 -41.51
N LEU A 352 -38.83 22.59 -40.76
CA LEU A 352 -38.01 23.80 -40.59
C LEU A 352 -37.21 24.13 -41.86
N LEU A 353 -36.74 23.12 -42.61
CA LEU A 353 -35.95 23.30 -43.83
C LEU A 353 -36.80 23.54 -45.09
N SER A 354 -38.12 23.32 -45.04
CA SER A 354 -39.06 23.58 -46.14
C SER A 354 -38.92 24.97 -46.81
N PRO A 355 -38.69 26.09 -46.09
CA PRO A 355 -38.44 27.41 -46.70
C PRO A 355 -37.10 27.51 -47.46
N VAL A 356 -36.14 26.62 -47.18
CA VAL A 356 -34.86 26.52 -47.90
C VAL A 356 -35.04 25.67 -49.16
N VAL A 357 -35.62 24.47 -49.02
CA VAL A 357 -35.87 23.52 -50.11
C VAL A 357 -36.75 24.14 -51.19
N SER A 358 -37.83 24.82 -50.81
CA SER A 358 -38.75 25.49 -51.74
C SER A 358 -38.11 26.60 -52.58
N ARG A 359 -37.04 27.25 -52.10
CA ARG A 359 -36.28 28.27 -52.88
C ARG A 359 -35.37 27.65 -53.95
N ILE A 360 -34.94 26.41 -53.76
CA ILE A 360 -34.21 25.66 -54.80
C ILE A 360 -35.21 25.19 -55.86
N GLY A 361 -36.35 24.62 -55.41
CA GLY A 361 -37.44 24.10 -56.23
C GLY A 361 -37.22 22.64 -56.64
N ARG A 362 -38.03 22.12 -57.57
CA ARG A 362 -37.98 20.70 -57.99
C ARG A 362 -36.60 20.24 -58.46
N ALA A 363 -35.79 21.14 -59.03
CA ALA A 363 -34.41 20.85 -59.44
C ALA A 363 -33.46 20.50 -58.28
N GLY A 364 -33.82 20.85 -57.04
CA GLY A 364 -33.01 20.55 -55.85
C GLY A 364 -33.26 19.17 -55.24
N MET A 365 -34.27 18.43 -55.68
CA MET A 365 -34.69 17.18 -55.00
C MET A 365 -33.73 16.00 -55.21
N ASN A 366 -32.78 16.12 -56.14
CA ASN A 366 -31.75 15.11 -56.43
C ASN A 366 -30.35 15.54 -55.97
N LEU A 367 -30.20 16.68 -55.28
CA LEU A 367 -28.91 17.20 -54.81
C LEU A 367 -28.59 16.68 -53.41
N SER A 368 -27.31 16.40 -53.15
CA SER A 368 -26.78 16.14 -51.81
C SER A 368 -26.78 17.41 -50.93
N GLY A 369 -26.59 17.25 -49.62
CA GLY A 369 -26.55 18.39 -48.67
C GLY A 369 -25.50 19.44 -49.03
N ASP A 370 -24.29 19.00 -49.41
CA ASP A 370 -23.17 19.88 -49.75
C ASP A 370 -23.42 20.64 -51.07
N GLU A 371 -24.08 20.00 -52.04
CA GLU A 371 -24.52 20.63 -53.29
C GLU A 371 -25.66 21.63 -53.04
N VAL A 372 -26.59 21.31 -52.14
CA VAL A 372 -27.66 22.19 -51.67
C VAL A 372 -27.10 23.46 -51.02
N MET A 373 -26.05 23.35 -50.19
CA MET A 373 -25.35 24.51 -49.62
C MET A 373 -24.66 25.36 -50.71
N ASN A 374 -23.97 24.71 -51.64
CA ASN A 374 -23.18 25.37 -52.67
C ASN A 374 -24.02 25.95 -53.83
N HIS A 375 -25.30 25.62 -53.91
CA HIS A 375 -26.20 26.06 -54.96
C HIS A 375 -26.24 27.61 -55.06
N PRO A 376 -26.14 28.20 -56.27
CA PRO A 376 -25.92 29.65 -56.46
C PRO A 376 -27.04 30.56 -55.90
N LYS A 377 -28.26 30.02 -55.68
CA LYS A 377 -29.35 30.75 -55.01
C LYS A 377 -29.15 30.92 -53.50
N LEU A 378 -28.29 30.13 -52.86
CA LEU A 378 -28.14 30.03 -51.40
C LEU A 378 -26.73 30.37 -50.89
N LYS A 379 -25.67 30.07 -51.65
CA LYS A 379 -24.26 30.18 -51.23
C LYS A 379 -23.84 31.50 -50.56
N TRP A 380 -24.48 32.63 -50.91
CA TRP A 380 -24.20 33.96 -50.36
C TRP A 380 -25.35 34.55 -49.54
N LYS A 381 -26.28 33.73 -49.04
CA LYS A 381 -27.41 34.17 -48.21
C LYS A 381 -27.27 33.66 -46.78
N LYS A 382 -27.23 34.60 -45.82
CA LYS A 382 -27.34 34.27 -44.40
C LYS A 382 -28.79 34.08 -44.00
N ILE A 383 -29.00 33.15 -43.08
CA ILE A 383 -30.29 32.78 -42.50
C ILE A 383 -30.28 32.95 -40.97
N ARG A 384 -31.47 33.09 -40.37
CA ARG A 384 -31.70 33.15 -38.94
C ARG A 384 -32.91 32.29 -38.58
N TYR A 385 -32.84 31.60 -37.45
CA TYR A 385 -33.98 30.94 -36.82
C TYR A 385 -34.80 31.95 -36.02
N ASP A 386 -36.07 32.18 -36.35
CA ASP A 386 -36.91 33.12 -35.61
C ASP A 386 -38.39 32.69 -35.67
N TYR A 387 -39.33 33.49 -35.13
CA TYR A 387 -40.76 33.17 -35.17
C TYR A 387 -41.61 34.29 -35.78
N ARG A 388 -42.73 33.90 -36.39
CA ARG A 388 -43.84 34.78 -36.77
C ARG A 388 -44.94 34.70 -35.71
N GLU A 389 -45.43 35.86 -35.26
CA GLU A 389 -46.61 35.92 -34.40
C GLU A 389 -47.86 35.52 -35.18
N GLY A 390 -48.62 34.54 -34.66
CA GLY A 390 -49.86 34.11 -35.27
C GLY A 390 -50.94 35.20 -35.17
N ARG A 391 -51.51 35.63 -36.31
CA ARG A 391 -52.61 36.60 -36.29
C ARG A 391 -53.88 35.93 -35.74
N ASN A 392 -54.70 36.71 -35.04
CA ASN A 392 -56.02 36.32 -34.54
C ASN A 392 -56.05 35.01 -33.71
N GLY A 393 -55.05 34.80 -32.85
CA GLY A 393 -55.04 33.67 -31.90
C GLY A 393 -54.49 32.36 -32.46
N GLN A 394 -53.99 32.34 -33.69
CA GLN A 394 -53.20 31.21 -34.20
C GLN A 394 -51.88 31.06 -33.42
N PRO A 395 -51.34 29.83 -33.27
CA PRO A 395 -50.06 29.61 -32.59
C PRO A 395 -48.90 30.26 -33.37
N ASN A 396 -47.85 30.68 -32.65
CA ASN A 396 -46.66 31.26 -33.25
C ASN A 396 -45.92 30.23 -34.13
N GLN A 397 -45.58 30.60 -35.35
CA GLN A 397 -44.92 29.72 -36.31
C GLN A 397 -43.41 30.01 -36.37
N VAL A 398 -42.60 28.99 -36.06
CA VAL A 398 -41.13 29.04 -36.16
C VAL A 398 -40.71 28.82 -37.62
N ASP A 399 -39.88 29.72 -38.14
CA ASP A 399 -39.54 29.86 -39.57
C ASP A 399 -38.06 30.30 -39.76
N ILE A 400 -37.53 30.19 -40.99
CA ILE A 400 -36.16 30.60 -41.35
C ILE A 400 -36.18 31.91 -42.13
N PHE A 401 -35.64 32.96 -41.53
CA PHE A 401 -35.62 34.33 -42.04
C PHE A 401 -34.32 34.62 -42.78
N PHE A 402 -34.40 35.28 -43.94
CA PHE A 402 -33.25 35.56 -44.80
C PHE A 402 -32.82 37.02 -44.76
N GLU A 403 -31.51 37.23 -44.69
CA GLU A 403 -30.89 38.56 -44.62
C GLU A 403 -31.30 39.45 -45.82
N GLY A 404 -31.95 40.58 -45.52
CA GLY A 404 -32.30 41.63 -46.49
C GLY A 404 -33.70 41.59 -47.12
N ARG A 405 -34.53 40.57 -46.88
CA ARG A 405 -35.96 40.57 -47.33
C ARG A 405 -36.95 40.56 -46.17
N ASP A 406 -36.76 39.66 -45.21
CA ASP A 406 -37.75 39.39 -44.16
C ASP A 406 -37.68 40.39 -42.97
N GLN A 407 -36.90 41.47 -43.14
CA GLN A 407 -36.46 42.40 -42.09
C GLN A 407 -37.57 43.31 -41.50
N LYS A 408 -38.77 43.33 -42.09
CA LYS A 408 -39.89 44.21 -41.67
C LYS A 408 -40.82 43.64 -40.60
N GLU A 409 -40.82 42.33 -40.35
CA GLU A 409 -41.75 41.71 -39.39
C GLU A 409 -41.10 41.30 -38.05
N GLY A 410 -39.82 40.92 -38.05
CA GLY A 410 -39.14 40.27 -36.92
C GLY A 410 -38.73 41.18 -35.74
N ARG A 411 -39.58 42.12 -35.28
CA ARG A 411 -39.29 42.90 -34.06
C ARG A 411 -40.51 43.51 -33.35
N LYS A 412 -41.20 42.68 -32.57
CA LYS A 412 -41.80 43.08 -31.28
C LYS A 412 -41.27 42.16 -30.20
N SER A 413 -40.72 42.71 -29.13
CA SER A 413 -40.14 41.92 -28.03
C SER A 413 -41.23 41.39 -27.10
N TRP A 414 -41.13 40.13 -26.71
CA TRP A 414 -42.04 39.46 -25.76
C TRP A 414 -42.14 40.14 -24.37
N ALA A 415 -41.20 41.04 -24.04
CA ALA A 415 -41.29 41.98 -22.91
C ALA A 415 -42.41 43.03 -23.10
N GLY A 416 -43.67 42.57 -23.09
CA GLY A 416 -44.83 43.38 -23.47
C GLY A 416 -46.18 42.94 -22.86
N ARG A 417 -46.23 41.92 -22.00
CA ARG A 417 -47.40 41.63 -21.16
C ARG A 417 -46.96 41.48 -19.70
N ARG A 418 -47.73 42.07 -18.79
CA ARG A 418 -47.41 42.14 -17.36
C ARG A 418 -47.42 40.76 -16.73
N PHE A 419 -46.45 40.49 -15.85
CA PHE A 419 -46.76 39.70 -14.66
C PHE A 419 -47.85 40.44 -13.89
N LEU A 420 -49.08 39.91 -13.93
CA LEU A 420 -50.03 40.16 -12.85
C LEU A 420 -49.78 39.10 -11.79
N LEU A 421 -48.95 39.46 -10.81
CA LEU A 421 -49.05 38.88 -9.48
C LEU A 421 -50.45 39.24 -8.95
N PHE A 422 -51.24 38.26 -8.49
CA PHE A 422 -51.64 38.15 -7.09
C PHE A 422 -52.53 36.93 -6.84
N SER A 423 -52.30 36.32 -5.66
CA SER A 423 -52.96 35.14 -5.08
C SER A 423 -52.72 33.79 -5.79
#